data_AF-A0A821KX11-F1
#
_entry.id   AF-A0A821KX11-F1
#
_cell.length_a   1.000
_cell.length_b   1.000
_cell.length_c   1.000
_cell.angle_alpha   90.00
_cell.angle_beta   90.00
_cell.angle_gamma   90.00
#
_symmetry.space_group_name_H-M   'P 1'
#
loop_
_entity.id
_entity.type
_entity.pdbx_description
1 polymer ?
#
loop_
_entity_poly.entity_id
_entity_poly.type
_entity_poly.pdbx_seq_one_letter_code
_entity_poly.pdbx_strand_id
1 'polypeptide(L)' 'MKTNTNSVGGSLLTEFYDAYALYFVRYIQEMQKEGITIDAITIQNEPLHPGNNPSLLMLAVFQADFIKQSLGPAFRRHSI' A
#
# COMPACT_ATOMS: atom_id res chain seq x y z
N MET A 1 8.92 1.14 7.75
CA MET A 1 8.47 1.74 6.48
C MET A 1 8.06 3.20 6.60
N LYS A 2 7.68 3.70 7.78
CA LYS A 2 7.18 5.07 7.95
C LYS A 2 8.26 6.03 8.43
N THR A 3 8.14 7.30 8.03
CA THR A 3 9.05 8.40 8.41
C THR A 3 9.21 8.59 9.91
N ASN A 4 8.22 8.19 10.71
CA ASN A 4 8.18 8.38 12.15
C ASN A 4 8.29 7.09 12.98
N THR A 5 8.50 5.94 12.32
CA THR A 5 8.60 4.61 12.97
C THR A 5 7.44 4.25 13.92
N ASN A 6 6.26 4.85 13.74
CA ASN A 6 5.09 4.67 14.61
C ASN A 6 3.88 4.17 13.79
N SER A 7 2.93 3.45 14.41
CA SER A 7 1.69 3.00 13.75
C SER A 7 0.71 4.15 13.45
N VAL A 8 0.78 5.26 14.20
CA VAL A 8 -0.05 6.46 14.00
C VAL A 8 0.71 7.52 13.19
N GLY A 9 0.03 8.20 12.26
CA GLY A 9 0.56 9.34 11.50
C GLY A 9 1.69 8.98 10.54
N GLY A 10 2.65 9.88 10.31
CA GLY A 10 3.80 9.64 9.42
C GLY A 10 3.42 9.39 7.95
N SER A 11 4.43 9.23 7.10
CA SER A 11 4.25 8.93 5.67
C SER A 11 5.13 7.75 5.25
N LEU A 12 4.75 7.11 4.14
CA LEU A 12 5.54 6.01 3.56
C LEU A 12 6.83 6.58 2.99
N LEU A 13 7.98 6.06 3.44
CA LEU A 13 9.27 6.41 2.86
C LEU A 13 9.38 5.79 1.45
N THR A 14 9.84 6.58 0.48
CA THR A 14 9.96 6.17 -0.93
C THR A 14 10.81 4.92 -1.12
N GLU A 15 11.85 4.74 -0.30
CA GLU A 15 12.71 3.54 -0.33
C GLU A 15 11.96 2.22 -0.07
N PHE A 16 10.76 2.29 0.54
CA PHE A 16 9.92 1.12 0.79
C PHE A 16 8.75 0.98 -0.19
N TYR A 17 8.65 1.78 -1.25
CA TYR A 17 7.56 1.65 -2.21
C TYR A 17 7.50 0.25 -2.84
N ASP A 18 8.63 -0.27 -3.33
CA ASP A 18 8.65 -1.61 -3.93
C ASP A 18 8.33 -2.71 -2.91
N ALA A 19 8.86 -2.59 -1.69
CA ALA A 19 8.57 -3.52 -0.61
C ALA A 19 7.08 -3.51 -0.23
N TYR A 20 6.46 -2.33 -0.19
CA TYR A 20 5.05 -2.16 0.14
C TYR A 20 4.13 -2.63 -1.01
N ALA A 21 4.52 -2.43 -2.27
CA ALA A 21 3.82 -2.99 -3.42
C ALA A 21 3.82 -4.53 -3.39
N LEU A 22 4.98 -5.15 -3.08
CA LEU A 22 5.08 -6.60 -2.93
C LEU A 22 4.28 -7.13 -1.73
N TYR A 23 4.11 -6.32 -0.68
CA TYR A 23 3.21 -6.66 0.42
C TYR A 23 1.76 -6.82 -0.05
N PHE A 24 1.24 -5.90 -0.87
CA PHE A 24 -0.10 -6.04 -1.47
C PHE A 24 -0.23 -7.29 -2.35
N VAL A 25 0.76 -7.53 -3.22
CA VAL A 25 0.77 -8.73 -4.07
C VAL A 25 0.68 -10.00 -3.24
N ARG A 26 1.54 -10.13 -2.22
CA ARG A 26 1.54 -11.29 -1.33
C ARG A 26 0.21 -11.45 -0.62
N TYR A 27 -0.33 -10.37 -0.06
CA TYR A 27 -1.61 -10.41 0.64
C TYR A 27 -2.74 -10.94 -0.26
N ILE A 28 -2.85 -10.43 -1.50
CA ILE A 28 -3.88 -10.86 -2.44
C ILE A 28 -3.69 -12.33 -2.83
N GLN A 29 -2.45 -12.75 -3.11
CA GLN A 29 -2.14 -14.14 -3.45
C GLN A 29 -2.42 -15.11 -2.31
N GLU A 30 -2.06 -14.77 -1.07
CA GLU A 30 -2.35 -15.62 0.08
C GLU A 30 -3.88 -15.71 0.33
N MET A 31 -4.61 -14.61 0.21
CA MET A 31 -6.07 -14.64 0.32
C MET A 31 -6.71 -15.52 -0.75
N GLN A 32 -6.20 -15.46 -1.99
CA GLN A 32 -6.66 -16.34 -3.07
C GLN A 32 -6.41 -17.82 -2.77
N LYS A 33 -5.27 -18.18 -2.16
CA LYS A 33 -4.99 -19.58 -1.74
C LYS A 33 -5.98 -20.09 -0.70
N GLU A 34 -6.47 -19.21 0.16
CA GLU A 34 -7.53 -19.49 1.13
C GLU A 34 -8.94 -19.48 0.49
N GLY A 35 -9.04 -19.36 -0.84
CA GLY A 35 -10.31 -19.34 -1.58
C GLY A 35 -11.04 -18.00 -1.53
N ILE A 36 -10.39 -16.93 -1.06
CA ILE A 36 -10.97 -15.59 -0.92
C ILE A 36 -10.48 -14.72 -2.09
N THR A 37 -11.41 -14.35 -2.96
CA THR A 37 -11.10 -13.43 -4.08
C THR A 37 -11.19 -11.99 -3.60
N ILE A 38 -10.16 -11.19 -3.88
CA ILE A 38 -10.15 -9.75 -3.64
C ILE A 38 -10.34 -9.05 -4.98
N ASP A 39 -11.53 -8.49 -5.21
CA ASP A 39 -11.86 -7.81 -6.46
C ASP A 39 -11.31 -6.39 -6.54
N ALA A 40 -11.12 -5.72 -5.40
CA ALA A 40 -10.69 -4.33 -5.34
C ALA A 40 -9.94 -4.01 -4.05
N ILE A 41 -9.05 -3.03 -4.14
CA ILE A 41 -8.36 -2.43 -3.00
C ILE A 41 -8.34 -0.91 -3.11
N THR A 42 -8.19 -0.25 -1.97
CA THR A 42 -7.64 1.10 -1.89
C THR A 42 -6.23 1.02 -1.31
N ILE A 43 -5.31 1.88 -1.75
CA ILE A 43 -3.91 1.82 -1.29
C ILE A 43 -3.70 2.34 0.14
N GLN A 44 -4.65 3.13 0.65
CA GLN A 44 -4.64 3.65 2.01
C GLN A 44 -6.06 4.06 2.44
N ASN A 45 -6.48 3.65 3.62
CA ASN A 45 -7.70 4.16 4.26
C ASN A 45 -7.49 5.61 4.70
N GLU A 46 -8.47 6.48 4.43
CA GLU A 46 -8.51 7.89 4.87
C GLU A 46 -7.13 8.59 4.81
N PRO A 47 -6.50 8.69 3.63
CA PRO A 47 -5.08 9.05 3.51
C PRO A 47 -4.75 10.48 3.97
N LEU A 48 -5.75 11.31 4.24
CA LEU A 48 -5.60 12.68 4.77
C LEU A 48 -5.92 12.78 6.27
N HIS A 49 -6.18 11.67 6.96
CA HIS A 49 -6.53 11.62 8.38
C HIS A 49 -5.48 10.86 9.23
N PRO A 50 -4.34 11.51 9.58
CA PRO A 50 -3.22 10.86 10.26
C PRO A 50 -3.39 10.66 11.78
N GLY A 51 -4.58 10.93 12.32
CA GLY A 51 -4.84 10.88 13.77
C GLY A 51 -5.30 9.52 14.30
N ASN A 52 -5.79 8.63 13.42
CA ASN A 52 -6.33 7.32 13.82
C ASN A 52 -5.23 6.27 14.09
N ASN A 53 -5.55 5.15 14.73
CA ASN A 53 -4.62 4.05 14.96
C ASN A 53 -5.13 2.71 14.38
N PRO A 54 -4.48 2.11 13.37
CA PRO A 54 -3.31 2.63 12.63
C PRO A 54 -3.70 3.71 11.59
N SER A 55 -2.74 4.58 11.21
CA SER A 55 -2.93 5.56 10.14
C SER A 55 -1.63 5.88 9.39
N LEU A 56 -1.75 6.46 8.19
CA LEU A 56 -0.65 6.85 7.33
C LEU A 56 -1.09 8.04 6.46
N LEU A 57 -0.35 9.15 6.51
CA LEU A 57 -0.57 10.28 5.61
C LEU A 57 0.00 9.94 4.23
N MET A 58 -0.87 10.00 3.21
CA MET A 58 -0.48 9.78 1.82
C MET A 58 -1.19 10.78 0.89
N LEU A 59 -0.55 11.93 0.65
CA LEU A 59 -1.09 12.95 -0.25
C LEU A 59 -1.32 12.37 -1.66
N ALA A 60 -2.24 12.98 -2.42
CA ALA A 60 -2.63 12.49 -3.74
C ALA A 60 -1.44 12.29 -4.70
N VAL A 61 -0.43 13.18 -4.64
CA VAL A 61 0.80 13.05 -5.44
C VAL A 61 1.61 11.81 -5.06
N PHE A 62 1.76 11.51 -3.78
CA PHE A 62 2.48 10.32 -3.31
C PHE A 62 1.71 9.03 -3.59
N GLN A 63 0.38 9.08 -3.54
CA GLN A 63 -0.47 7.98 -3.98
C GLN A 63 -0.28 7.68 -5.47
N ALA A 64 -0.31 8.72 -6.32
CA ALA A 64 -0.10 8.59 -7.76
C ALA A 64 1.31 8.05 -8.06
N ASP A 65 2.34 8.56 -7.39
CA ASP A 65 3.72 8.10 -7.55
C ASP A 65 3.88 6.64 -7.13
N PHE A 66 3.37 6.25 -5.96
CA PHE A 66 3.42 4.85 -5.50
C PHE A 66 2.74 3.90 -6.49
N ILE A 67 1.57 4.28 -7.02
CA ILE A 67 0.85 3.46 -8.01
C ILE A 67 1.64 3.36 -9.31
N LYS A 68 2.09 4.48 -9.85
CA LYS A 68 2.79 4.55 -11.15
C LYS A 68 4.13 3.82 -11.11
N GLN A 69 4.89 4.00 -10.04
CA GLN A 69 6.28 3.55 -9.95
C GLN A 69 6.39 2.09 -9.47
N SER A 70 5.55 1.68 -8.52
CA SER A 70 5.73 0.40 -7.82
C SER A 70 4.50 -0.50 -7.88
N LEU A 71 3.33 -0.07 -7.38
CA LEU A 71 2.18 -0.96 -7.23
C LEU A 71 1.63 -1.47 -8.57
N GLY A 72 1.40 -0.58 -9.54
CA GLY A 72 0.89 -0.93 -10.85
C GLY A 72 1.80 -1.91 -11.61
N PRO A 73 3.11 -1.63 -11.73
CA PRO A 73 4.07 -2.57 -12.31
C PRO A 73 4.16 -3.91 -11.55
N ALA A 74 4.07 -3.91 -10.22
CA ALA A 74 4.07 -5.14 -9.43
C ALA A 74 2.83 -6.00 -9.72
N PHE A 75 1.64 -5.39 -9.76
CA PHE A 75 0.39 -6.10 -10.06
C PHE A 75 0.44 -6.73 -11.45
N ARG A 76 0.84 -5.96 -12.47
CA ARG A 76 1.03 -6.47 -13.84
C ARG A 76 2.01 -7.63 -13.91
N ARG A 77 3.13 -7.57 -13.18
CA ARG A 77 4.16 -8.63 -13.18
C ARG A 77 3.66 -9.92 -12.54
N HIS A 78 2.79 -9.81 -11.54
CA HIS A 78 2.29 -10.94 -10.77
C HIS A 78 0.87 -11.38 -11.16
N SER A 79 0.34 -10.84 -12.26
CA SER A 79 -1.01 -11.12 -12.75
C SER A 79 -2.10 -10.94 -11.68
N ILE A 80 -1.95 -9.88 -10.89
CA ILE A 80 -2.97 -9.37 -9.96
C ILE A 80 -3.87 -8.40 -10.71
#